data_AF-A0A2E6Z7K9-F1
#
_entry.id   AF-A0A2E6Z7K9-F1
#
_cell.length_a   1.000
_cell.length_b   1.000
_cell.length_c   1.000
_cell.angle_alpha   90.00
_cell.angle_beta   90.00
_cell.angle_gamma   90.00
#
_symmetry.space_group_name_H-M   'P 1'
#
loop_
_entity.id
_entity.type
_entity.pdbx_description
1 polymer ?
#
loop_
_entity_poly.entity_id
_entity_poly.type
_entity_poly.pdbx_seq_one_letter_code
_entity_poly.pdbx_strand_id
1 'polypeptide(L)' 'MKRDLHGLANLMLGTLLVLITGIYSAAIPSVALAVMALAGAFLIGRECWLHGGRVQWSFTSRKNN' A
#
# COMPACT_ATOMS: atom_id res chain seq x y z
N MET A 1 -15.65 -5.97 -7.25
CA MET A 1 -15.44 -7.25 -6.55
C MET A 1 -14.09 -7.88 -6.82
N LYS A 2 -13.76 -8.45 -8.01
CA LYS A 2 -12.43 -9.07 -8.23
C LYS A 2 -11.25 -8.09 -8.02
N ARG A 3 -11.35 -6.84 -8.51
CA ARG A 3 -10.30 -5.82 -8.33
C ARG A 3 -10.06 -5.39 -6.88
N ASP A 4 -11.06 -5.50 -6.01
CA ASP A 4 -10.96 -5.04 -4.63
C ASP A 4 -10.22 -6.05 -3.75
N LEU A 5 -10.38 -7.35 -4.02
CA LEU A 5 -9.61 -8.42 -3.39
C LEU A 5 -8.13 -8.36 -3.74
N HIS A 6 -7.79 -8.07 -5.00
CA HIS A 6 -6.39 -7.89 -5.41
C HIS A 6 -5.74 -6.65 -4.77
N GLY A 7 -6.47 -5.54 -4.65
CA GLY A 7 -5.98 -4.34 -3.97
C GLY A 7 -5.75 -4.58 -2.48
N LEU A 8 -6.69 -5.24 -1.80
CA LEU A 8 -6.55 -5.61 -0.39
C LEU A 8 -5.37 -6.56 -0.15
N ALA A 9 -5.19 -7.56 -1.02
CA ALA A 9 -4.06 -8.48 -0.94
C ALA A 9 -2.72 -7.75 -1.11
N ASN A 10 -2.62 -6.83 -2.07
CA ASN A 10 -1.40 -6.02 -2.27
C ASN A 10 -1.11 -5.12 -1.08
N LEU A 11 -2.14 -4.53 -0.47
CA LEU A 11 -2.01 -3.73 0.74
C LEU A 11 -1.44 -4.60 1.87
N MET A 12 -2.06 -5.77 2.13
CA MET A 12 -1.60 -6.70 3.17
C MET A 12 -0.16 -7.18 2.94
N LEU A 13 0.20 -7.49 1.70
CA LEU A 13 1.56 -7.89 1.34
C LEU A 13 2.56 -6.74 1.56
N GLY A 14 2.21 -5.50 1.19
CA GLY A 14 3.04 -4.33 1.43
C GLY A 14 3.30 -4.10 2.92
N THR A 15 2.26 -4.16 3.75
CA THR A 15 2.38 -3.99 5.21
C THR A 15 3.20 -5.10 5.86
N LEU A 16 2.99 -6.34 5.43
CA LEU A 16 3.75 -7.50 5.91
C LEU A 16 5.24 -7.36 5.56
N LEU A 17 5.56 -6.93 4.34
CA LEU A 17 6.93 -6.74 3.89
C LEU A 17 7.64 -5.68 4.76
N VAL A 18 7.00 -4.56 5.05
CA VAL A 18 7.54 -3.51 5.93
C VAL A 18 7.73 -4.03 7.35
N LEU A 19 6.78 -4.81 7.88
CA LEU A 19 6.87 -5.40 9.22
C LEU A 19 8.07 -6.34 9.35
N ILE A 20 8.23 -7.27 8.40
CA ILE A 20 9.35 -8.21 8.37
C ILE A 20 10.68 -7.45 8.25
N THR A 21 10.73 -6.43 7.38
CA THR A 21 11.92 -5.59 7.21
C THR A 21 12.32 -4.89 8.51
N GLY A 22 11.36 -4.42 9.30
CA GLY A 22 11.60 -3.84 10.62
C GLY A 22 12.11 -4.86 11.64
N ILE A 23 11.45 -6.02 11.72
CA ILE A 23 11.78 -7.09 12.68
C ILE A 23 13.19 -7.63 12.44
N TYR A 24 13.55 -7.89 11.19
CA TYR A 24 14.82 -8.49 10.81
C TYR A 24 15.89 -7.46 10.44
N SER A 25 15.70 -6.20 10.85
CA SER A 25 16.56 -5.09 10.44
C SER A 25 18.04 -5.27 10.79
N ALA A 26 18.32 -6.00 11.88
CA ALA A 26 19.68 -6.31 12.32
C ALA A 26 20.33 -7.49 11.57
N ALA A 27 19.55 -8.34 10.91
CA ALA A 27 20.03 -9.54 10.20
C ALA A 27 20.18 -9.33 8.69
N ILE A 28 19.59 -8.26 8.15
CA ILE A 28 19.53 -7.99 6.71
C ILE A 28 20.56 -6.89 6.35
N PRO A 29 21.31 -7.02 5.24
CA PRO A 29 22.17 -5.96 4.74
C PRO A 29 21.38 -4.67 4.51
N SER A 30 21.94 -3.52 4.88
CA SER A 30 21.27 -2.21 4.82
C SER A 30 20.68 -1.86 3.45
N VAL A 31 21.35 -2.28 2.36
CA VAL A 31 20.85 -2.09 0.99
C VAL A 31 19.59 -2.92 0.72
N ALA A 32 19.58 -4.19 1.11
CA ALA A 32 18.41 -5.06 0.94
C ALA A 32 17.24 -4.57 1.79
N LEU A 33 17.53 -4.08 3.00
CA LEU A 33 16.55 -3.49 3.91
C LEU A 33 15.89 -2.25 3.28
N ALA A 34 16.69 -1.35 2.69
CA ALA A 34 16.18 -0.16 2.00
C ALA A 34 15.30 -0.53 0.79
N VAL A 35 15.72 -1.50 -0.03
CA VAL A 35 14.95 -1.96 -1.20
C VAL A 35 13.61 -2.58 -0.76
N MET A 36 13.62 -3.41 0.28
CA MET A 36 12.39 -4.03 0.80
C MET A 36 11.45 -2.99 1.42
N ALA A 37 11.97 -2.04 2.18
CA ALA A 37 11.17 -0.95 2.75
C ALA A 37 10.52 -0.08 1.66
N LEU A 38 11.29 0.28 0.61
CA LEU A 38 10.77 1.05 -0.53
C LEU A 38 9.73 0.27 -1.32
N ALA A 39 9.93 -1.03 -1.56
CA ALA A 39 8.97 -1.87 -2.26
C ALA A 39 7.63 -1.97 -1.50
N GLY A 40 7.69 -2.17 -0.18
CA GLY A 40 6.50 -2.19 0.68
C GLY A 40 5.78 -0.85 0.71
N ALA A 41 6.52 0.24 0.89
CA ALA A 41 5.97 1.60 0.87
C ALA A 41 5.30 1.96 -0.47
N PHE A 42 5.89 1.53 -1.60
CA PHE A 42 5.32 1.77 -2.92
C PHE A 42 4.00 1.01 -3.14
N LEU A 43 3.91 -0.25 -2.68
CA LEU A 43 2.67 -1.03 -2.74
C LEU A 43 1.55 -0.38 -1.92
N ILE A 44 1.85 0.02 -0.69
CA ILE A 44 0.89 0.69 0.19
C ILE A 44 0.48 2.04 -0.41
N GLY A 45 1.44 2.86 -0.85
CA GLY A 45 1.20 4.17 -1.44
C GLY A 45 0.34 4.11 -2.70
N ARG A 46 0.58 3.14 -3.58
CA ARG A 46 -0.22 2.93 -4.80
C ARG A 46 -1.68 2.59 -4.45
N GLU A 47 -1.92 1.69 -3.51
CA GLU A 47 -3.29 1.33 -3.12
C GLU A 47 -3.97 2.49 -2.37
N CYS A 48 -3.27 3.20 -1.49
CA CYS A 48 -3.76 4.42 -0.86
C CYS A 48 -4.13 5.50 -1.89
N TRP A 49 -3.36 5.66 -2.97
CA TRP A 49 -3.68 6.60 -4.05
C TRP A 49 -4.90 6.16 -4.86
N LEU A 50 -5.01 4.87 -5.19
CA LEU A 50 -6.15 4.34 -5.93
C LEU A 50 -7.45 4.43 -5.12
N HIS A 51 -7.40 4.13 -3.83
CA HIS A 51 -8.55 4.20 -2.94
C HIS A 51 -8.84 5.63 -2.49
N GLY A 52 -7.84 6.43 -2.14
CA GLY A 52 -7.98 7.85 -1.79
C GLY A 52 -8.45 8.70 -2.97
N GLY A 53 -7.95 8.43 -4.18
CA GLY A 53 -8.45 9.01 -5.42
C GLY A 53 -9.92 8.64 -5.66
N ARG A 54 -10.30 7.37 -5.51
CA ARG A 54 -11.72 6.95 -5.59
C ARG A 54 -12.61 7.62 -4.54
N VAL A 55 -12.09 7.84 -3.32
CA VAL A 55 -12.79 8.59 -2.26
C VAL A 55 -12.95 10.06 -2.66
N GLN A 56 -11.93 10.68 -3.27
CA GLN A 56 -11.97 12.05 -3.77
C GLN A 56 -13.01 12.26 -4.89
N TRP A 57 -13.18 11.28 -5.78
CA TRP A 57 -14.25 11.27 -6.79
C TRP A 57 -15.64 10.91 -6.24
N SER A 58 -15.73 10.35 -5.02
CA SER A 58 -17.00 10.09 -4.34
C SER A 58 -17.48 11.27 -3.49
N PHE A 59 -16.59 12.18 -3.11
CA PHE A 59 -16.95 13.43 -2.40
C PHE A 59 -17.29 14.60 -3.34
N THR A 60 -17.14 14.42 -4.65
CA THR A 60 -17.69 15.35 -5.65
C THR A 60 -19.21 15.14 -5.76
N SER A 61 -19.91 15.73 -4.81
CA SER A 61 -21.32 16.14 -4.80
C SER A 61 -22.18 15.57 -5.94
N ARG A 62 -22.98 14.53 -5.61
CA ARG A 62 -24.31 14.42 -6.22
C ARG A 62 -25.12 15.64 -5.78
N LYS A 63 -24.95 16.78 -6.46
CA LYS A 63 -25.99 17.81 -6.52
C LYS A 63 -27.13 17.19 -7.33
N ASN A 64 -28.08 16.61 -6.61
CA ASN A 64 -29.37 16.21 -7.16
C ASN A 64 -30.11 17.51 -7.50
N ASN A 65 -30.34 17.72 -8.80
CA ASN A 65 -31.40 18.62 -9.28
C ASN A 65 -32.77 18.01 -8.91
#